data_AF-A0ABD2PS86-F1
#
_entry.id   AF-A0ABD2PS86-F1
#
_cell.length_a   1.000
_cell.length_b   1.000
_cell.length_c   1.000
_cell.angle_alpha   90.00
_cell.angle_beta   90.00
_cell.angle_gamma   90.00
#
_symmetry.space_group_name_H-M   'P 1'
#
loop_
_entity.id
_entity.type
_entity.pdbx_description
1 polymer ?
#
loop_
_entity_poly.entity_id
_entity_poly.type
_entity_poly.pdbx_seq_one_letter_code
_entity_poly.pdbx_strand_id
1 'polypeptide(L)'
;AIRQQVEAHPVETLLLHGQTDMRVIVRLNIQIGNINLVDQFEWDLGEKENKPEVFAAKLCAELGLGGEFATAIAYSIRGQLAWHQRLYAFSESSLPTLDLVFRSSNDADQWNPVVEVLTDAEMEKKVRDQDRNTRRMRRLANTHGNW
;
A
#
# COMPACT_ATOMS: atom_id res chain seq x y z
N ALA A 1 -1.54 -19.20 -11.40
CA ALA A 1 -1.52 -17.86 -10.78
C ALA A 1 -2.44 -17.79 -9.56
N ILE A 2 -3.77 -17.84 -9.71
CA ILE A 2 -4.72 -17.64 -8.59
C ILE A 2 -4.50 -18.63 -7.43
N ARG A 3 -4.45 -19.95 -7.70
CA ARG A 3 -4.27 -20.97 -6.64
C ARG A 3 -2.98 -20.75 -5.83
N GLN A 4 -1.88 -20.43 -6.51
CA GLN A 4 -0.59 -20.15 -5.86
C GLN A 4 -0.63 -18.90 -4.97
N GLN A 5 -1.38 -17.85 -5.37
CA GLN A 5 -1.56 -16.66 -4.52
C GLN A 5 -2.41 -16.95 -3.29
N VAL A 6 -3.45 -17.77 -3.44
CA VAL A 6 -4.30 -18.20 -2.31
C VAL A 6 -3.51 -19.04 -1.32
N GLU A 7 -2.70 -19.99 -1.79
CA GLU A 7 -1.81 -20.81 -0.96
C GLU A 7 -0.71 -19.98 -0.26
N ALA A 8 -0.20 -18.93 -0.92
CA ALA A 8 0.83 -18.06 -0.35
C ALA A 8 0.27 -17.03 0.65
N HIS A 9 -1.04 -16.81 0.68
CA HIS A 9 -1.68 -15.85 1.58
C HIS A 9 -1.61 -16.38 3.02
N PRO A 10 -1.05 -15.61 3.97
CA PRO A 10 -0.96 -16.07 5.35
C PRO A 10 -2.36 -16.26 5.94
N VAL A 11 -2.65 -17.48 6.41
CA VAL A 11 -3.97 -17.85 6.98
C VAL A 11 -4.09 -17.45 8.46
N GLU A 12 -3.06 -16.89 9.08
CA GLU A 12 -3.05 -16.63 10.52
C GLU A 12 -3.37 -15.17 10.88
N THR A 13 -4.65 -14.81 10.77
CA THR A 13 -5.23 -13.70 11.55
C THR A 13 -5.24 -14.00 13.06
N LEU A 14 -5.00 -15.26 13.46
CA LEU A 14 -5.11 -15.73 14.84
C LEU A 14 -3.98 -15.25 15.75
N LEU A 15 -2.78 -14.97 15.24
CA LEU A 15 -1.60 -14.60 16.05
C LEU A 15 -1.69 -13.19 16.66
N LEU A 16 -2.63 -12.35 16.18
CA LEU A 16 -2.74 -10.95 16.59
C LEU A 16 -3.79 -10.71 17.68
N HIS A 17 -4.50 -11.76 18.11
CA HIS A 17 -5.58 -11.63 19.09
C HIS A 17 -5.01 -11.25 20.47
N GLY A 18 -5.40 -10.07 20.96
CA GLY A 18 -5.03 -9.59 22.30
C GLY A 18 -3.77 -8.72 22.37
N GLN A 19 -3.14 -8.42 21.24
CA GLN A 19 -2.07 -7.43 21.18
C GLN A 19 -2.65 -6.01 21.08
N THR A 20 -2.07 -5.08 21.82
CA THR A 20 -2.46 -3.67 21.83
C THR A 20 -1.49 -2.87 20.96
N ASP A 21 -2.02 -1.91 20.19
CA ASP A 21 -1.25 -0.97 19.36
C ASP A 21 -0.39 -1.64 18.25
N MET A 22 -1.07 -2.24 17.26
CA MET A 22 -0.46 -2.92 16.12
C MET A 22 -0.44 -2.04 14.86
N ARG A 23 -0.18 -0.75 15.03
CA ARG A 23 -0.21 0.21 13.92
C ARG A 23 0.95 -0.01 12.96
N VAL A 24 0.62 0.03 11.68
CA VAL A 24 1.57 -0.01 10.57
C VAL A 24 1.31 1.14 9.61
N ILE A 25 2.33 1.58 8.88
CA ILE A 25 2.19 2.63 7.87
C ILE A 25 1.85 1.97 6.53
N VAL A 26 0.68 2.28 6.00
CA VAL A 26 0.26 1.88 4.66
C VAL A 26 0.54 3.03 3.70
N ARG A 27 1.14 2.72 2.54
CA ARG A 27 1.48 3.70 1.50
C ARG A 27 0.79 3.34 0.19
N LEU A 28 -0.03 4.24 -0.33
CA LEU A 28 -0.69 4.08 -1.62
C LEU A 28 0.12 4.77 -2.71
N ASN A 29 0.29 4.06 -3.83
CA ASN A 29 0.80 4.62 -5.08
C ASN A 29 0.07 3.89 -6.21
N ILE A 30 -1.07 4.45 -6.61
CA ILE A 30 -2.04 3.80 -7.50
C ILE A 30 -2.23 4.69 -8.72
N GLN A 31 -1.92 4.14 -9.88
CA GLN A 31 -2.14 4.81 -11.15
C GLN A 31 -3.21 4.06 -11.94
N ILE A 32 -4.25 4.79 -12.36
CA ILE A 32 -5.31 4.28 -13.24
C ILE A 32 -5.51 5.31 -14.34
N GLY A 33 -5.27 4.90 -15.58
CA GLY A 33 -5.24 5.81 -16.72
C GLY A 33 -4.18 6.91 -16.54
N ASN A 34 -4.62 8.16 -16.64
CA ASN A 34 -3.80 9.35 -16.44
C ASN A 34 -3.83 9.90 -15.01
N ILE A 35 -4.57 9.29 -14.08
CA ILE A 35 -4.65 9.75 -12.69
C ILE A 35 -3.72 8.91 -11.83
N ASN A 36 -2.94 9.58 -10.99
CA ASN A 36 -2.02 8.98 -10.03
C ASN A 36 -2.40 9.43 -8.62
N LEU A 37 -2.74 8.48 -7.75
CA LEU A 37 -3.04 8.69 -6.34
C LEU A 37 -1.84 8.25 -5.49
N VAL A 38 -1.31 9.16 -4.69
CA VAL A 38 -0.27 8.90 -3.69
C VAL A 38 -0.81 9.31 -2.32
N ASP A 39 -0.70 8.42 -1.34
CA ASP A 39 -1.18 8.69 0.03
C ASP A 39 -0.39 7.86 1.04
N GLN A 40 -0.39 8.27 2.31
CA GLN A 40 0.12 7.46 3.41
C GLN A 40 -0.70 7.68 4.69
N PHE A 41 -0.99 6.59 5.38
CA PHE A 41 -1.75 6.60 6.63
C PHE A 41 -1.37 5.45 7.55
N GLU A 42 -1.65 5.62 8.84
CA GLU A 42 -1.48 4.57 9.85
C GLU A 42 -2.71 3.68 9.84
N TRP A 43 -2.49 2.38 9.92
CA TRP A 43 -3.53 1.36 9.96
C TRP A 43 -3.29 0.42 11.12
N ASP A 44 -4.29 0.26 11.99
CA ASP A 44 -4.22 -0.71 13.08
C ASP A 44 -4.65 -2.10 12.58
N LEU A 45 -3.73 -3.07 12.68
CA LEU A 45 -3.95 -4.48 12.32
C LEU A 45 -4.78 -5.24 13.36
N GLY A 46 -4.82 -4.77 14.61
CA GLY A 46 -5.52 -5.43 15.72
C GLY A 46 -7.02 -5.15 15.74
N GLU A 47 -7.45 -4.06 15.10
CA GLU A 47 -8.85 -3.63 15.07
C GLU A 47 -9.64 -4.40 13.99
N LYS A 48 -10.70 -5.10 14.42
CA LYS A 48 -11.49 -6.01 13.57
C LYS A 48 -12.49 -5.27 12.68
N GLU A 49 -12.92 -4.08 13.09
CA GLU A 49 -13.84 -3.27 12.29
C GLU A 49 -13.14 -2.47 11.17
N ASN A 50 -11.80 -2.46 11.14
CA ASN A 50 -11.02 -1.83 10.08
C ASN A 50 -11.14 -2.62 8.76
N LYS A 51 -12.05 -2.18 7.90
CA LYS A 51 -12.33 -2.80 6.58
C LYS A 51 -11.73 -1.95 5.45
N PRO A 52 -10.73 -2.47 4.69
CA PRO A 52 -10.11 -1.76 3.58
C PRO A 52 -11.10 -1.27 2.53
N GLU A 53 -12.17 -2.02 2.25
CA GLU A 53 -13.20 -1.63 1.27
C GLU A 53 -13.99 -0.39 1.70
N VAL A 54 -14.33 -0.30 2.98
CA VAL A 54 -15.10 0.84 3.51
C VAL A 54 -14.23 2.09 3.50
N PHE A 55 -12.96 1.96 3.88
CA PHE A 55 -11.99 3.05 3.78
C PHE A 55 -11.80 3.50 2.33
N ALA A 56 -11.54 2.56 1.41
CA ALA A 56 -11.34 2.85 -0.01
C ALA A 56 -12.55 3.57 -0.63
N ALA A 57 -13.77 3.12 -0.31
CA ALA A 57 -14.98 3.76 -0.80
C ALA A 57 -15.14 5.21 -0.29
N LYS A 58 -14.82 5.46 0.99
CA LYS A 58 -14.85 6.81 1.58
C LYS A 58 -13.79 7.71 0.96
N LEU A 59 -12.55 7.24 0.88
CA LEU A 59 -11.44 8.00 0.29
C LEU A 59 -11.74 8.38 -1.18
N CYS A 60 -12.27 7.44 -1.96
CA CYS A 60 -12.72 7.72 -3.32
C CYS A 60 -13.84 8.76 -3.37
N ALA A 61 -14.84 8.66 -2.49
CA ALA A 61 -15.94 9.62 -2.43
C ALA A 61 -15.45 11.03 -2.06
N GLU A 62 -14.51 11.15 -1.13
CA GLU A 62 -13.93 12.43 -0.70
C GLU A 62 -13.05 13.08 -1.77
N LEU A 63 -12.25 12.28 -2.50
CA LEU A 63 -11.37 12.76 -3.56
C LEU A 63 -12.07 12.89 -4.93
N GLY A 64 -13.34 12.52 -5.03
CA GLY A 64 -14.07 12.51 -6.30
C GLY A 64 -13.54 11.47 -7.30
N LEU A 65 -12.90 10.40 -6.81
CA LEU A 65 -12.37 9.31 -7.62
C LEU A 65 -13.45 8.23 -7.82
N GLY A 66 -13.60 7.75 -9.06
CA GLY A 66 -14.58 6.74 -9.42
C GLY A 66 -13.97 5.50 -10.08
N GLY A 67 -14.82 4.51 -10.38
CA GLY A 67 -14.43 3.32 -11.13
C GLY A 67 -13.52 2.39 -10.35
N GLU A 68 -12.38 2.03 -10.95
CA GLU A 68 -11.47 0.98 -10.45
C GLU A 68 -10.63 1.41 -9.23
N PHE A 69 -10.61 2.70 -8.88
CA PHE A 69 -9.81 3.20 -7.76
C PHE A 69 -10.17 2.57 -6.43
N ALA A 70 -11.47 2.43 -6.11
CA ALA A 70 -11.88 1.83 -4.84
C ALA A 70 -11.37 0.39 -4.69
N THR A 71 -11.45 -0.39 -5.77
CA THR A 71 -10.96 -1.78 -5.79
C THR A 71 -9.43 -1.83 -5.71
N ALA A 72 -8.72 -0.97 -6.44
CA ALA A 72 -7.27 -0.90 -6.43
C ALA A 72 -6.70 -0.48 -5.06
N ILE A 73 -7.35 0.49 -4.39
CA ILE A 73 -6.99 0.93 -3.04
C ILE A 73 -7.18 -0.21 -2.05
N ALA A 74 -8.36 -0.83 -2.02
CA ALA A 74 -8.63 -1.95 -1.12
C ALA A 74 -7.66 -3.12 -1.34
N TYR A 75 -7.33 -3.43 -2.59
CA TYR A 75 -6.36 -4.46 -2.94
C TYR A 75 -4.94 -4.11 -2.44
N SER A 76 -4.48 -2.88 -2.66
CA SER A 76 -3.17 -2.41 -2.21
C SER A 76 -3.04 -2.47 -0.68
N ILE A 77 -4.07 -2.01 0.04
CA ILE A 77 -4.13 -2.08 1.50
C ILE A 77 -4.02 -3.54 1.95
N ARG A 78 -4.88 -4.44 1.45
CA ARG A 78 -4.86 -5.87 1.82
C ARG A 78 -3.50 -6.52 1.57
N GLY A 79 -2.86 -6.21 0.45
CA GLY A 79 -1.52 -6.73 0.14
C GLY A 79 -0.47 -6.29 1.16
N GLN A 80 -0.48 -5.01 1.54
CA GLN A 80 0.41 -4.47 2.56
C GLN A 80 0.10 -5.05 3.94
N LEU A 81 -1.18 -5.15 4.35
CA LEU A 81 -1.55 -5.74 5.63
C LEU A 81 -1.11 -7.21 5.73
N ALA A 82 -1.30 -8.01 4.67
CA ALA A 82 -0.84 -9.40 4.66
C ALA A 82 0.69 -9.53 4.76
N TRP A 83 1.43 -8.61 4.11
CA TRP A 83 2.89 -8.54 4.23
C TRP A 83 3.33 -8.15 5.64
N HIS A 84 2.69 -7.13 6.22
CA HIS A 84 2.96 -6.69 7.59
C HIS A 84 2.62 -7.78 8.61
N GLN A 85 1.51 -8.50 8.45
CA GLN A 85 1.14 -9.63 9.31
C GLN A 85 2.21 -10.73 9.33
N ARG A 86 2.80 -11.06 8.17
CA ARG A 86 3.88 -12.05 8.09
C ARG A 86 5.15 -11.58 8.81
N LEU A 87 5.47 -10.29 8.73
CA LEU A 87 6.69 -9.75 9.31
C LEU A 87 6.55 -9.31 10.75
N TYR A 88 5.32 -9.06 11.23
CA TYR A 88 5.08 -8.54 12.58
C TYR A 88 5.67 -9.46 13.66
N ALA A 89 5.56 -10.78 13.49
CA ALA A 89 6.15 -11.77 14.39
C ALA A 89 7.69 -11.70 14.48
N PHE A 90 8.34 -11.01 13.52
CA PHE A 90 9.79 -10.90 13.41
C PHE A 90 10.28 -9.44 13.49
N SER A 91 9.39 -8.45 13.61
CA SER A 91 9.76 -7.03 13.61
C SER A 91 9.78 -6.45 15.01
N GLU A 92 10.93 -5.89 15.42
CA GLU A 92 11.06 -5.06 16.65
C GLU A 92 10.59 -3.61 16.43
N SER A 93 10.17 -3.25 15.22
CA SER A 93 9.77 -1.90 14.83
C SER A 93 8.27 -1.70 14.99
N SER A 94 7.78 -1.67 16.22
CA SER A 94 6.47 -1.09 16.51
C SER A 94 6.54 0.44 16.40
N LEU A 95 5.47 1.06 15.92
CA LEU A 95 5.34 2.51 15.98
C LEU A 95 5.27 2.95 17.46
N PRO A 96 5.83 4.12 17.81
CA PRO A 96 5.72 4.64 19.16
C PRO A 96 4.25 4.88 19.52
N THR A 97 3.91 4.73 20.81
CA THR A 97 2.58 5.04 21.32
C THR A 97 2.22 6.50 21.06
N LEU A 98 0.95 6.76 20.76
CA LEU A 98 0.48 8.13 20.53
C LEU A 98 0.29 8.85 21.87
N ASP A 99 1.30 9.62 22.25
CA ASP A 99 1.19 10.53 23.41
C ASP A 99 0.37 11.79 23.08
N LEU A 100 0.31 12.15 21.79
CA LEU A 100 -0.41 13.31 21.27
C LEU A 100 -1.29 12.89 20.09
N VAL A 101 -2.53 13.41 20.07
CA VAL A 101 -3.53 13.11 19.02
C VAL A 101 -3.24 13.88 17.72
N PHE A 102 -2.50 14.98 17.81
CA PHE A 102 -2.18 15.83 16.66
C PHE A 102 -0.76 15.55 16.15
N ARG A 103 -0.64 15.29 14.84
CA ARG A 103 0.66 15.32 14.17
C ARG A 103 1.16 16.77 14.09
N SER A 104 2.49 16.94 14.04
CA SER A 104 3.08 18.25 13.77
C SER A 104 2.66 18.75 12.39
N SER A 105 2.60 20.06 12.16
CA SER A 105 2.21 20.62 10.86
C SER A 105 3.09 20.11 9.71
N ASN A 106 4.41 20.03 9.93
CA ASN A 106 5.36 19.55 8.92
C ASN A 106 5.15 18.07 8.57
N ASP A 107 4.71 17.27 9.53
CA ASP A 107 4.38 15.87 9.27
C ASP A 107 3.01 15.80 8.59
N ALA A 108 2.01 16.55 9.04
CA ALA A 108 0.67 16.52 8.46
C ALA A 108 0.66 16.77 6.93
N ASP A 109 1.51 17.67 6.44
CA ASP A 109 1.69 17.98 5.01
C ASP A 109 2.25 16.81 4.17
N GLN A 110 2.77 15.76 4.81
CA GLN A 110 3.26 14.55 4.13
C GLN A 110 2.27 13.39 4.24
N TRP A 111 1.21 13.52 5.04
CA TRP A 111 0.23 12.46 5.33
C TRP A 111 -1.14 12.78 4.73
N ASN A 112 -1.19 13.70 3.77
CA ASN A 112 -2.39 13.97 2.98
C ASN A 112 -2.34 13.23 1.64
N PRO A 113 -3.51 12.83 1.10
CA PRO A 113 -3.58 12.28 -0.23
C PRO A 113 -3.25 13.35 -1.27
N VAL A 114 -2.53 12.92 -2.31
CA VAL A 114 -2.17 13.72 -3.48
C VAL A 114 -2.70 13.01 -4.73
N VAL A 115 -3.55 13.71 -5.48
CA VAL A 115 -4.09 13.24 -6.77
C VAL A 115 -3.48 14.09 -7.87
N GLU A 116 -2.70 13.44 -8.74
CA GLU A 116 -2.04 14.08 -9.88
C GLU A 116 -2.65 13.58 -11.19
N VAL A 117 -2.92 14.50 -12.10
CA VAL A 117 -3.30 14.16 -13.48
C VAL A 117 -2.06 14.27 -14.35
N LEU A 118 -1.60 13.13 -14.85
CA LEU A 118 -0.45 13.03 -15.74
C LEU A 118 -0.85 13.45 -17.15
N THR A 119 0.00 14.25 -17.78
CA THR A 119 -0.09 14.56 -19.21
C THR A 119 0.31 13.35 -20.06
N ASP A 120 -0.07 13.33 -21.33
CA ASP A 120 0.31 12.27 -22.26
C ASP A 120 1.83 12.12 -22.37
N ALA A 121 2.57 13.23 -22.33
CA ALA A 121 4.03 13.22 -22.34
C ALA A 121 4.62 12.56 -21.10
N GLU A 122 4.06 12.83 -19.91
CA GLU A 122 4.47 12.21 -18.65
C GLU A 122 4.11 10.73 -18.62
N MET A 123 2.91 10.37 -19.11
CA MET A 123 2.48 8.98 -19.24
C MET A 123 3.42 8.21 -20.16
N GLU A 124 3.74 8.75 -21.34
CA GLU A 124 4.63 8.11 -22.31
C GLU A 124 6.06 8.00 -21.76
N LYS A 125 6.55 9.04 -21.07
CA LYS A 125 7.84 8.98 -20.35
C LYS A 125 7.84 7.87 -19.30
N LYS A 126 6.78 7.76 -18.49
CA LYS A 126 6.66 6.75 -17.42
C LYS A 126 6.61 5.33 -17.99
N VAL A 127 5.88 5.13 -19.09
CA VAL A 127 5.85 3.85 -19.82
C VAL A 127 7.24 3.47 -20.35
N ARG A 128 7.96 4.42 -20.97
CA ARG A 128 9.33 4.20 -21.45
C ARG A 128 10.30 3.85 -20.32
N ASP A 129 10.20 4.56 -19.19
CA ASP A 129 11.03 4.32 -18.01
C ASP A 129 10.74 2.95 -17.38
N GLN A 130 9.46 2.56 -17.28
CA GLN A 130 9.06 1.26 -16.78
C GLN A 130 9.56 0.12 -17.68
N ASP A 131 9.45 0.26 -19.01
CA ASP A 131 9.99 -0.73 -19.96
C ASP A 131 11.52 -0.85 -19.83
N ARG A 132 12.23 0.28 -19.73
CA ARG A 132 13.68 0.29 -19.49
C ARG A 132 14.04 -0.45 -18.19
N ASN A 133 13.33 -0.18 -17.10
CA ASN A 133 13.58 -0.85 -15.82
C ASN A 133 13.26 -2.35 -15.89
N THR A 134 12.18 -2.73 -16.56
CA THR A 134 11.80 -4.13 -16.79
C THR A 134 12.90 -4.88 -17.55
N ARG A 135 13.44 -4.28 -18.62
CA ARG A 135 14.58 -4.83 -19.36
C ARG A 135 15.84 -4.94 -18.48
N ARG A 136 16.12 -3.94 -17.64
CA ARG A 136 17.25 -3.97 -16.68
C ARG A 136 17.09 -5.13 -15.68
N MET A 137 15.92 -5.28 -15.07
CA MET A 137 15.67 -6.35 -14.10
C MET A 137 15.77 -7.74 -14.72
N ARG A 138 15.29 -7.93 -15.96
CA ARG A 138 15.47 -9.20 -16.71
C ARG A 138 16.94 -9.56 -16.92
N ARG A 139 17.79 -8.56 -17.22
CA ARG A 139 19.24 -8.78 -17.36
C ARG A 139 19.87 -9.20 -16.04
N LEU A 140 19.53 -8.52 -14.94
CA LEU A 140 20.04 -8.84 -13.60
C LEU A 140 19.62 -10.24 -13.13
N ALA A 141 18.37 -10.62 -13.36
CA ALA A 141 17.88 -11.96 -13.04
C ALA A 141 18.65 -13.05 -13.80
N ASN A 142 18.97 -12.81 -15.09
CA ASN A 142 19.75 -13.76 -15.89
C ASN A 142 21.24 -13.83 -15.50
N THR A 143 21.81 -12.77 -14.91
CA THR A 143 23.21 -12.79 -14.46
C THR A 143 23.42 -13.48 -13.10
N HIS A 144 22.39 -13.56 -12.25
CA HIS A 144 22.49 -14.21 -10.94
C HIS A 144 22.22 -15.72 -10.95
N GLY A 145 21.90 -16.32 -12.11
CA GLY A 145 21.62 -17.76 -12.24
C GLY A 145 22.81 -18.63 -12.66
N ASN A 146 24.05 -18.13 -12.60
CA ASN A 146 25.20 -18.81 -13.21
C ASN A 146 26.47 -18.87 -12.32
N TRP A 147 26.30 -18.99 -11.00
CA TRP A 147 27.36 -19.33 -10.04
C TRP A 147 26.99 -20.59 -9.26
#